data_AF-A0AAD3NH98-F1
#
_entry.id   AF-A0AAD3NH98-F1
#
_cell.length_a   1.000
_cell.length_b   1.000
_cell.length_c   1.000
_cell.angle_alpha   90.00
_cell.angle_beta   90.00
_cell.angle_gamma   90.00
#
_symmetry.space_group_name_H-M   'P 1'
#
loop_
_entity.id
_entity.type
_entity.pdbx_description
1 polymer ?
#
loop_
_entity_poly.entity_id
_entity_poly.type
_entity_poly.pdbx_seq_one_letter_code
_entity_poly.pdbx_strand_id
1 'polypeptide(L)'
;MMHEKKGEEMVEIGKFEDPLQKRDGQKFYLAEMVLAIDSVHQLHYVHRDIKPDNILLDMNGHIRLADFGSCLKLMEDGTVQSSVAVGTPDYISPEILQAMEDGKGKYGPECDWWSLGVCMYEMLYGETPFYAESLVETYGKIMNHKERFQFPQQISDVSEEAKDLIRRLICSREHRLGQNGIEDFKQHPFFTGIDWDNIRTCEAPYIPEVSSPTDTSNFDVDDDCLKNSETMPPPSHTAFSGHHLPFVGFTYTSKCTLSDRGCLRQLAAEPGKAGQDQLDMDVQRSLEDSLATEAYERRIRRLEQEKTELSRKLQESTQTVQALQHPTGEGPLSANKEVEIRSLKNEIDILKKQIADSGQLEKQLEDVTLARRDLEDSSKHVKTLEKQMKSLTQERDDLHKDLLDASEKLKSQSKELKEAHSQRKLAMQEFSELNERLTDLRSAKQRLARQPRGPRRRWRRRQREQAGEAQKERKLRERNEQYSRQLEEELESLKLKQAGPSATLASADQTQEVGRLRGDLEKKTLLYEEELARREAQHSAELKALRKELRDAESQHLALQKEILMLKDKLDKTRRESDDSMR
;
A
#
# COMPACT_ATOMS: atom_id res chain seq x y z
N MET A 1 -37.61 17.30 -14.07
CA MET A 1 -36.39 17.73 -13.36
C MET A 1 -35.74 16.49 -12.76
N MET A 2 -34.83 15.84 -13.51
CA MET A 2 -33.98 14.75 -13.02
C MET A 2 -32.54 15.23 -12.99
N HIS A 3 -32.27 16.20 -12.11
CA HIS A 3 -30.92 16.53 -11.69
C HIS A 3 -30.84 16.18 -10.22
N GLU A 4 -30.20 15.06 -9.90
CA GLU A 4 -29.28 14.90 -8.77
C GLU A 4 -28.98 13.41 -8.53
N LYS A 5 -27.71 13.14 -8.23
CA LYS A 5 -27.03 11.84 -8.00
C LYS A 5 -26.38 11.19 -9.23
N LYS A 6 -25.44 11.93 -9.85
CA LYS A 6 -24.28 11.30 -10.49
C LYS A 6 -23.25 10.99 -9.39
N GLY A 7 -23.09 9.72 -9.03
CA GLY A 7 -21.90 9.29 -8.28
C GLY A 7 -20.67 9.49 -9.16
N GLU A 8 -19.54 9.86 -8.59
CA GLU A 8 -18.28 9.99 -9.33
C GLU A 8 -17.77 8.59 -9.69
N GLU A 9 -18.32 8.01 -10.76
CA GLU A 9 -17.83 6.78 -11.37
C GLU A 9 -16.46 7.07 -11.98
N MET A 10 -15.44 6.29 -11.60
CA MET A 10 -14.06 6.49 -12.01
C MET A 10 -13.50 5.24 -12.68
N VAL A 11 -12.57 5.39 -13.62
CA VAL A 11 -11.96 4.32 -14.43
C VAL A 11 -10.45 4.54 -14.53
N GLU A 12 -9.64 3.49 -14.51
CA GLU A 12 -8.18 3.61 -14.60
C GLU A 12 -7.71 3.82 -16.06
N ILE A 13 -6.85 4.82 -16.31
CA ILE A 13 -6.41 5.15 -17.68
C ILE A 13 -5.42 4.12 -18.26
N GLY A 14 -4.77 3.30 -17.42
CA GLY A 14 -3.72 2.35 -17.80
C GLY A 14 -4.18 1.18 -18.69
N LYS A 15 -5.49 0.93 -18.82
CA LYS A 15 -6.03 -0.17 -19.63
C LYS A 15 -6.23 0.14 -21.13
N PHE A 16 -6.03 1.38 -21.56
CA PHE A 16 -6.48 1.82 -22.88
C PHE A 16 -5.36 1.84 -23.93
N GLU A 17 -4.99 0.65 -24.44
CA GLU A 17 -4.01 0.53 -25.53
C GLU A 17 -4.50 1.13 -26.88
N ASP A 18 -5.82 1.24 -27.12
CA ASP A 18 -6.39 1.53 -28.45
C ASP A 18 -7.00 2.95 -28.62
N PRO A 19 -7.75 3.53 -27.66
CA PRO A 19 -8.30 4.90 -27.77
C PRO A 19 -7.29 6.03 -27.54
N LEU A 20 -6.24 5.79 -26.75
CA LEU A 20 -5.18 6.77 -26.44
C LEU A 20 -4.20 6.99 -27.60
N GLN A 21 -4.27 6.20 -28.67
CA GLN A 21 -3.37 6.32 -29.83
C GLN A 21 -3.75 7.44 -30.82
N LYS A 22 -4.91 8.10 -30.65
CA LYS A 22 -5.22 9.30 -31.42
C LYS A 22 -4.48 10.51 -30.83
N ARG A 23 -3.61 11.13 -31.63
CA ARG A 23 -2.79 12.31 -31.25
C ARG A 23 -3.54 13.38 -30.45
N ASP A 24 -4.79 13.66 -30.81
CA ASP A 24 -5.60 14.70 -30.16
C ASP A 24 -5.99 14.33 -28.72
N GLY A 25 -6.14 13.03 -28.42
CA GLY A 25 -6.47 12.55 -27.08
C GLY A 25 -5.31 12.64 -26.09
N GLN A 26 -4.09 12.33 -26.53
CA GLN A 26 -2.88 12.39 -25.69
C GLN A 26 -2.63 13.83 -25.20
N LYS A 27 -2.76 14.80 -26.11
CA LYS A 27 -2.59 16.22 -25.78
C LYS A 27 -3.60 16.68 -24.73
N PHE A 28 -4.86 16.24 -24.86
CA PHE A 28 -5.93 16.55 -23.91
C PHE A 28 -5.62 16.04 -22.51
N TYR A 29 -5.30 14.75 -22.38
CA TYR A 29 -5.02 14.15 -21.07
C TYR A 29 -3.75 14.73 -20.43
N LEU A 30 -2.70 14.96 -21.20
CA LEU A 30 -1.49 15.60 -20.68
C LEU A 30 -1.75 17.04 -20.18
N ALA A 31 -2.61 17.80 -20.87
CA ALA A 31 -2.97 19.14 -20.42
C ALA A 31 -3.77 19.12 -19.10
N GLU A 32 -4.71 18.18 -18.97
CA GLU A 32 -5.43 18.00 -17.70
C GLU A 32 -4.51 17.49 -16.58
N MET A 33 -3.56 16.59 -16.87
CA MET A 33 -2.55 16.13 -15.90
C MET A 33 -1.70 17.31 -15.40
N VAL A 34 -1.26 18.19 -16.30
CA VAL A 34 -0.53 19.41 -15.92
C VAL A 34 -1.34 20.26 -14.95
N LEU A 35 -2.63 20.50 -15.22
CA LEU A 35 -3.52 21.24 -14.32
C LEU A 35 -3.71 20.55 -12.97
N ALA A 36 -3.89 19.23 -12.98
CA ALA A 36 -4.08 18.43 -11.77
C ALA A 36 -2.83 18.47 -10.87
N ILE A 37 -1.64 18.25 -11.45
CA ILE A 37 -0.36 18.29 -10.72
C ILE A 37 -0.11 19.70 -10.16
N ASP A 38 -0.26 20.74 -10.98
CA ASP A 38 -0.07 22.13 -10.55
C ASP A 38 -1.02 22.50 -9.39
N SER A 39 -2.26 22.00 -9.40
CA SER A 39 -3.20 22.22 -8.29
C SER A 39 -2.72 21.64 -6.94
N VAL A 40 -2.01 20.50 -6.97
CA VAL A 40 -1.39 19.91 -5.77
C VAL A 40 -0.21 20.78 -5.31
N HIS A 41 0.60 21.26 -6.24
CA HIS A 41 1.73 22.15 -5.96
C HIS A 41 1.28 23.49 -5.38
N GLN A 42 0.17 24.05 -5.86
CA GLN A 42 -0.46 25.27 -5.31
C GLN A 42 -0.97 25.08 -3.87
N LEU A 43 -1.34 23.85 -3.49
CA LEU A 43 -1.63 23.50 -2.09
C LEU A 43 -0.37 23.30 -1.23
N HIS A 44 0.81 23.58 -1.79
CA HIS A 44 2.13 23.37 -1.19
C HIS A 44 2.40 21.91 -0.82
N TYR A 45 2.02 20.98 -1.69
CA TYR A 45 2.37 19.57 -1.58
C TYR A 45 3.10 19.09 -2.84
N VAL A 46 3.90 18.04 -2.69
CA VAL A 46 4.47 17.25 -3.79
C VAL A 46 3.81 15.88 -3.77
N HIS A 47 3.41 15.34 -4.92
CA HIS A 47 2.70 14.05 -5.00
C HIS A 47 3.63 12.86 -4.81
N ARG A 48 4.76 12.84 -5.53
CA ARG A 48 5.82 11.81 -5.50
C ARG A 48 5.44 10.42 -6.03
N ASP A 49 4.27 10.28 -6.65
CA ASP A 49 3.81 9.01 -7.25
C ASP A 49 2.86 9.28 -8.42
N ILE A 50 3.27 10.16 -9.34
CA ILE A 50 2.54 10.40 -10.59
C ILE A 50 2.81 9.24 -11.54
N LYS A 51 1.75 8.52 -11.92
CA LYS A 51 1.76 7.37 -12.83
C LYS A 51 0.35 7.14 -13.40
N PRO A 52 0.19 6.41 -14.52
CA PRO A 52 -1.12 6.14 -15.10
C PRO A 52 -2.13 5.54 -14.13
N ASP A 53 -1.73 4.63 -13.24
CA ASP A 53 -2.61 3.98 -12.24
C ASP A 53 -3.31 5.01 -11.33
N ASN A 54 -2.65 6.13 -11.07
CA ASN A 54 -3.15 7.21 -10.22
C ASN A 54 -3.90 8.30 -11.02
N ILE A 55 -4.07 8.12 -12.33
CA ILE A 55 -4.87 9.00 -13.20
C ILE A 55 -6.17 8.29 -13.54
N LEU A 56 -7.24 8.71 -12.86
CA LEU A 56 -8.58 8.14 -13.02
C LEU A 56 -9.43 8.99 -13.95
N LEU A 57 -10.27 8.38 -14.77
CA LEU A 57 -11.24 9.02 -15.65
C LEU A 57 -12.61 9.04 -14.99
N ASP A 58 -13.28 10.18 -14.95
CA ASP A 58 -14.70 10.23 -14.54
C ASP A 58 -15.64 9.73 -15.64
N MET A 59 -16.94 9.61 -15.35
CA MET A 59 -17.98 9.20 -16.32
C MET A 59 -18.06 10.05 -17.58
N ASN A 60 -17.48 11.26 -17.55
CA ASN A 60 -17.44 12.18 -18.67
C ASN A 60 -16.12 12.09 -19.44
N GLY A 61 -15.20 11.23 -19.00
CA GLY A 61 -13.91 11.01 -19.64
C GLY A 61 -12.81 11.99 -19.22
N HIS A 62 -13.05 12.85 -18.22
CA HIS A 62 -12.04 13.79 -17.71
C HIS A 62 -11.23 13.17 -16.59
N ILE A 63 -9.97 13.58 -16.46
CA ILE A 63 -9.11 12.99 -15.45
C ILE A 63 -9.29 13.60 -14.05
N ARG A 64 -8.95 12.77 -13.07
CA ARG A 64 -8.76 13.09 -11.66
C ARG A 64 -7.52 12.38 -11.16
N LEU A 65 -6.66 13.15 -10.50
CA LEU A 65 -5.50 12.61 -9.81
C LEU A 65 -5.95 11.93 -8.50
N ALA A 66 -5.42 10.74 -8.24
CA ALA A 66 -5.74 9.89 -7.10
C ALA A 66 -4.47 9.50 -6.32
N ASP A 67 -4.68 8.83 -5.18
CA ASP A 67 -3.65 8.34 -4.25
C ASP A 67 -2.63 9.40 -3.74
N PHE A 68 -3.12 10.28 -2.88
CA PHE A 68 -2.29 11.26 -2.17
C PHE A 68 -1.53 10.67 -0.97
N GLY A 69 -1.45 9.35 -0.81
CA GLY A 69 -0.81 8.68 0.33
C GLY A 69 0.70 8.93 0.42
N SER A 70 1.33 9.24 -0.72
CA SER A 70 2.75 9.58 -0.81
C SER A 70 3.04 11.08 -0.69
N CYS A 71 2.03 11.94 -0.55
CA CYS A 71 2.24 13.38 -0.55
C CYS A 71 3.10 13.87 0.62
N LEU A 72 3.94 14.86 0.37
CA LEU A 72 4.64 15.62 1.42
C LEU A 72 4.40 17.11 1.29
N LYS A 73 4.23 17.77 2.44
CA LYS A 73 4.11 19.22 2.52
C LYS A 73 5.45 19.87 2.22
N LEU A 74 5.47 20.84 1.31
CA LEU A 74 6.63 21.67 1.02
C LEU A 74 7.00 22.54 2.22
N MET A 75 8.30 22.65 2.48
CA MET A 75 8.87 23.62 3.40
C MET A 75 8.86 25.03 2.77
N GLU A 76 9.18 26.06 3.56
CA GLU A 76 9.24 27.45 3.07
C GLU A 76 10.24 27.65 1.92
N ASP A 77 11.28 26.82 1.84
CA ASP A 77 12.28 26.84 0.76
C ASP A 77 11.81 26.14 -0.54
N GLY A 78 10.56 25.65 -0.59
CA GLY A 78 10.01 24.97 -1.75
C GLY A 78 10.51 23.53 -1.92
N THR A 79 11.10 22.92 -0.88
CA THR A 79 11.57 21.54 -0.93
C THR A 79 10.92 20.67 0.15
N VAL A 80 11.06 19.35 0.00
CA VAL A 80 10.77 18.34 1.01
C VAL A 80 12.06 17.62 1.40
N GLN A 81 12.12 17.12 2.63
CA GLN A 81 13.22 16.28 3.09
C GLN A 81 12.67 14.89 3.43
N SER A 82 13.08 13.89 2.66
CA SER A 82 12.66 12.51 2.86
C SER A 82 13.76 11.54 2.43
N SER A 83 14.04 10.54 3.25
CA SER A 83 15.01 9.47 2.98
C SER A 83 14.35 8.15 2.62
N VAL A 84 13.01 8.11 2.48
CA VAL A 84 12.26 6.88 2.19
C VAL A 84 11.95 6.82 0.71
N ALA A 85 12.22 5.66 0.10
CA ALA A 85 11.80 5.34 -1.24
C ALA A 85 10.27 5.25 -1.30
N VAL A 86 9.65 6.17 -2.02
CA VAL A 86 8.23 6.10 -2.38
C VAL A 86 8.11 6.27 -3.89
N GLY A 87 7.03 5.72 -4.44
CA GLY A 87 6.75 5.76 -5.87
C GLY A 87 7.07 4.46 -6.60
N THR A 88 6.55 4.37 -7.82
CA THR A 88 6.77 3.22 -8.70
C THR A 88 8.11 3.35 -9.44
N PRO A 89 8.97 2.31 -9.46
CA PRO A 89 10.37 2.41 -9.91
C PRO A 89 10.61 3.03 -11.28
N ASP A 90 9.69 2.87 -12.24
CA ASP A 90 9.86 3.39 -13.60
C ASP A 90 9.62 4.92 -13.72
N TYR A 91 8.87 5.50 -12.78
CA TYR A 91 8.44 6.91 -12.81
C TYR A 91 9.24 7.81 -11.89
N ILE A 92 10.10 7.22 -11.06
CA ILE A 92 10.88 7.93 -10.06
C ILE A 92 11.94 8.84 -10.71
N SER A 93 12.13 10.01 -10.13
CA SER A 93 13.11 10.98 -10.65
C SER A 93 14.50 10.81 -10.03
N PRO A 94 15.58 11.27 -10.72
CA PRO A 94 16.94 11.14 -10.22
C PRO A 94 17.15 11.80 -8.86
N GLU A 95 16.50 12.92 -8.59
CA GLU A 95 16.63 13.63 -7.32
C GLU A 95 15.99 12.90 -6.13
N ILE A 96 14.92 12.11 -6.34
CA ILE A 96 14.37 11.24 -5.29
C ILE A 96 15.35 10.10 -5.03
N LEU A 97 15.88 9.45 -6.07
CA LEU A 97 16.89 8.38 -5.91
C LEU A 97 18.14 8.86 -5.18
N GLN A 98 18.67 10.02 -5.57
CA GLN A 98 19.83 10.63 -4.92
C GLN A 98 19.55 10.97 -3.45
N ALA A 99 18.32 11.41 -3.13
CA ALA A 99 17.94 11.71 -1.76
C ALA A 99 17.91 10.48 -0.84
N MET A 100 17.65 9.31 -1.38
CA MET A 100 17.74 8.04 -0.64
C MET A 100 19.17 7.65 -0.32
N GLU A 101 20.11 7.83 -1.26
CA GLU A 101 21.53 7.45 -1.07
C GLU A 101 22.21 8.32 -0.01
N ASP A 102 21.99 9.64 -0.07
CA ASP A 102 22.70 10.59 0.78
C ASP A 102 22.04 10.77 2.17
N GLY A 103 20.84 10.23 2.39
CA GLY A 103 20.07 10.32 3.64
C GLY A 103 19.69 11.73 4.08
N LYS A 104 19.98 12.74 3.26
CA LYS A 104 19.73 14.17 3.50
C LYS A 104 19.23 14.90 2.25
N GLY A 105 18.84 14.17 1.20
CA GLY A 105 18.48 14.83 -0.04
C GLY A 105 17.20 15.64 0.10
N LYS A 106 17.25 16.81 -0.53
CA LYS A 106 16.13 17.72 -0.71
C LYS A 106 15.76 17.73 -2.19
N TYR A 107 14.46 17.64 -2.44
CA TYR A 107 13.86 17.78 -3.75
C TYR A 107 12.54 18.52 -3.60
N GLY A 108 12.04 19.10 -4.67
CA GLY A 108 10.80 19.85 -4.69
C GLY A 108 9.78 19.28 -5.68
N PRO A 109 8.84 20.12 -6.15
CA PRO A 109 7.80 19.75 -7.10
C PRO A 109 8.32 19.23 -8.46
N GLU A 110 9.59 19.49 -8.78
CA GLU A 110 10.20 19.07 -10.05
C GLU A 110 10.16 17.56 -10.29
N CYS A 111 10.07 16.74 -9.24
CA CYS A 111 9.99 15.28 -9.38
C CYS A 111 8.68 14.84 -10.04
N ASP A 112 7.57 15.52 -9.75
CA ASP A 112 6.27 15.20 -10.35
C ASP A 112 6.26 15.51 -11.86
N TRP A 113 6.98 16.56 -12.26
CA TRP A 113 7.16 16.91 -13.68
C TRP A 113 8.04 15.92 -14.44
N TRP A 114 9.03 15.31 -13.79
CA TRP A 114 9.76 14.18 -14.37
C TRP A 114 8.83 13.00 -14.62
N SER A 115 8.04 12.63 -13.62
CA SER A 115 7.08 11.53 -13.71
C SER A 115 6.01 11.77 -14.78
N LEU A 116 5.54 13.01 -14.96
CA LEU A 116 4.70 13.41 -16.11
C LEU A 116 5.41 13.15 -17.45
N GLY A 117 6.71 13.45 -17.55
CA GLY A 117 7.50 13.15 -18.74
C GLY A 117 7.58 11.66 -19.04
N VAL A 118 7.72 10.83 -18.00
CA VAL A 118 7.67 9.36 -18.11
C VAL A 118 6.29 8.89 -18.58
N CYS A 119 5.21 9.39 -17.97
CA CYS A 119 3.83 9.07 -18.40
C CYS A 119 3.60 9.47 -19.87
N MET A 120 4.06 10.65 -20.27
CA MET A 120 3.96 11.12 -21.66
C MET A 120 4.72 10.20 -22.63
N TYR A 121 5.92 9.75 -22.23
CA TYR A 121 6.69 8.81 -23.04
C TYR A 121 5.94 7.49 -23.19
N GLU A 122 5.45 6.91 -22.09
CA GLU A 122 4.73 5.65 -22.12
C GLU A 122 3.44 5.73 -22.96
N MET A 123 2.66 6.80 -22.83
CA MET A 123 1.47 7.03 -23.65
C MET A 123 1.77 7.08 -25.15
N LEU A 124 2.97 7.52 -25.55
CA LEU A 124 3.38 7.71 -26.94
C LEU A 124 4.14 6.52 -27.54
N TYR A 125 4.85 5.75 -26.71
CA TYR A 125 5.75 4.68 -27.14
C TYR A 125 5.31 3.28 -26.63
N GLY A 126 4.34 3.20 -25.72
CA GLY A 126 3.78 1.95 -25.18
C GLY A 126 4.62 1.26 -24.10
N GLU A 127 5.81 1.78 -23.80
CA GLU A 127 6.72 1.25 -22.78
C GLU A 127 7.34 2.39 -21.99
N THR A 128 7.84 2.13 -20.79
CA THR A 128 8.54 3.14 -19.99
C THR A 128 9.98 3.39 -20.52
N PRO A 129 10.51 4.62 -20.44
CA PRO A 129 11.79 4.99 -21.06
C PRO A 129 13.02 4.35 -20.41
N PHE A 130 12.88 3.87 -19.17
CA PHE A 130 13.96 3.30 -18.39
C PHE A 130 13.73 1.84 -18.01
N TYR A 131 12.75 1.18 -18.63
CA TYR A 131 12.41 -0.22 -18.39
C TYR A 131 13.67 -1.12 -18.38
N ALA A 132 13.78 -1.98 -17.38
CA ALA A 132 14.81 -3.01 -17.28
C ALA A 132 14.28 -4.20 -16.47
N GLU A 133 14.93 -5.36 -16.61
CA GLU A 133 14.52 -6.58 -15.90
C GLU A 133 14.79 -6.52 -14.37
N SER A 134 15.63 -5.59 -13.92
CA SER A 134 15.95 -5.42 -12.51
C SER A 134 15.87 -3.96 -12.07
N LEU A 135 15.40 -3.74 -10.84
CA LEU A 135 15.29 -2.41 -10.22
C LEU A 135 16.63 -1.66 -10.22
N VAL A 136 17.73 -2.37 -9.97
CA VAL A 136 19.08 -1.79 -9.95
C VAL A 136 19.46 -1.25 -11.33
N GLU A 137 19.11 -1.96 -12.40
CA GLU A 137 19.33 -1.48 -13.76
C GLU A 137 18.43 -0.31 -14.12
N THR A 138 17.15 -0.34 -13.74
CA THR A 138 16.22 0.79 -13.91
C THR A 138 16.76 2.05 -13.23
N TYR A 139 17.15 1.96 -11.96
CA TYR A 139 17.76 3.07 -11.21
C TYR A 139 19.08 3.53 -11.83
N GLY A 140 19.92 2.59 -12.28
CA GLY A 140 21.15 2.91 -12.99
C GLY A 140 20.90 3.68 -14.29
N LYS A 141 19.85 3.35 -15.05
CA LYS A 141 19.44 4.08 -16.27
C LYS A 141 18.91 5.48 -15.93
N ILE A 142 18.10 5.62 -14.89
CA ILE A 142 17.54 6.91 -14.43
C ILE A 142 18.67 7.85 -13.98
N MET A 143 19.58 7.38 -13.13
CA MET A 143 20.70 8.21 -12.65
C MET A 143 21.63 8.66 -13.79
N ASN A 144 21.77 7.84 -14.83
CA ASN A 144 22.58 8.13 -16.02
C ASN A 144 21.72 8.59 -17.22
N HIS A 145 20.54 9.18 -16.97
CA HIS A 145 19.57 9.50 -18.03
C HIS A 145 20.15 10.33 -19.17
N LYS A 146 21.13 11.21 -18.92
CA LYS A 146 21.78 12.03 -19.96
C LYS A 146 22.43 11.21 -21.07
N GLU A 147 22.92 10.01 -20.76
CA GLU A 147 23.57 9.11 -21.71
C GLU A 147 22.64 7.95 -22.14
N ARG A 148 21.74 7.55 -21.24
CA ARG A 148 20.92 6.33 -21.39
C ARG A 148 19.54 6.58 -21.97
N PHE A 149 18.97 7.78 -21.83
CA PHE A 149 17.67 8.12 -22.40
C PHE A 149 17.76 8.27 -23.92
N GLN A 150 17.00 7.45 -24.64
CA GLN A 150 16.96 7.45 -26.11
C GLN A 150 15.54 7.13 -26.59
N PHE A 151 15.11 7.79 -27.65
CA PHE A 151 13.84 7.45 -28.31
C PHE A 151 14.00 6.21 -29.19
N PRO A 152 13.03 5.28 -29.22
CA PRO A 152 13.03 4.13 -30.11
C PRO A 152 13.08 4.58 -31.58
N GLN A 153 14.01 4.03 -32.36
CA GLN A 153 14.18 4.39 -33.78
C GLN A 153 13.06 3.81 -34.66
N GLN A 154 12.36 2.79 -34.18
CA GLN A 154 11.32 2.06 -34.89
C GLN A 154 10.00 2.84 -34.97
N ILE A 155 9.80 3.86 -34.11
CA ILE A 155 8.57 4.63 -34.02
C ILE A 155 8.83 6.04 -34.58
N SER A 156 8.41 6.28 -35.83
CA SER A 156 8.60 7.58 -36.51
C SER A 156 7.44 8.56 -36.33
N ASP A 157 6.30 8.11 -35.84
CA ASP A 157 5.03 8.84 -35.96
C ASP A 157 4.79 9.85 -34.82
N VAL A 158 5.77 10.00 -33.92
CA VAL A 158 5.75 10.98 -32.83
C VAL A 158 6.34 12.31 -33.31
N SER A 159 5.56 13.39 -33.17
CA SER A 159 5.93 14.76 -33.57
C SER A 159 7.17 15.28 -32.80
N GLU A 160 7.96 16.16 -33.42
CA GLU A 160 9.13 16.74 -32.75
C GLU A 160 8.74 17.64 -31.56
N GLU A 161 7.56 18.27 -31.59
CA GLU A 161 7.04 19.04 -30.45
C GLU A 161 6.80 18.14 -29.23
N ALA A 162 6.29 16.92 -29.45
CA ALA A 162 6.12 15.93 -28.39
C ALA A 162 7.47 15.46 -27.84
N LYS A 163 8.43 15.16 -28.72
CA LYS A 163 9.79 14.78 -28.30
C LYS A 163 10.51 15.91 -27.56
N ASP A 164 10.32 17.17 -27.98
CA ASP A 164 10.87 18.34 -27.28
C ASP A 164 10.30 18.44 -25.86
N LEU A 165 8.98 18.29 -25.71
CA LEU A 165 8.35 18.30 -24.38
C LEU A 165 8.91 17.19 -23.48
N ILE A 166 8.99 15.95 -23.98
CA ILE A 166 9.58 14.82 -23.24
C ILE A 166 11.03 15.13 -22.84
N ARG A 167 11.86 15.65 -23.76
CA ARG A 167 13.26 16.01 -23.46
C ARG A 167 13.37 17.10 -22.38
N ARG A 168 12.39 17.99 -22.28
CA ARG A 168 12.33 19.06 -21.26
C ARG A 168 11.68 18.64 -19.94
N LEU A 169 11.13 17.42 -19.86
CA LEU A 169 10.63 16.81 -18.62
C LEU A 169 11.61 15.75 -18.10
N ILE A 170 12.06 14.85 -18.97
CA ILE A 170 13.07 13.81 -18.71
C ILE A 170 14.48 14.39 -18.90
N CYS A 171 14.80 15.39 -18.07
CA CYS A 171 16.11 16.01 -18.02
C CYS A 171 16.52 16.33 -16.58
N SER A 172 17.72 16.89 -16.42
CA SER A 172 18.19 17.41 -15.13
C SER A 172 17.27 18.53 -14.65
N ARG A 173 17.00 18.59 -13.35
CA ARG A 173 16.06 19.54 -12.74
C ARG A 173 16.30 21.01 -13.14
N GLU A 174 17.55 21.41 -13.37
CA GLU A 174 17.90 22.80 -13.72
C GLU A 174 17.32 23.24 -15.07
N HIS A 175 17.08 22.28 -15.96
CA HIS A 175 16.54 22.51 -17.32
C HIS A 175 15.08 22.08 -17.45
N ARG A 176 14.50 21.52 -16.38
CA ARG A 176 13.17 20.90 -16.42
C ARG A 176 12.08 21.97 -16.43
N LEU A 177 11.04 21.77 -17.25
CA LEU A 177 9.85 22.62 -17.24
C LEU A 177 9.08 22.51 -15.92
N GLY A 178 8.31 23.55 -15.61
CA GLY A 178 7.49 23.62 -14.40
C GLY A 178 8.15 24.40 -13.26
N GLN A 179 9.34 24.98 -13.48
CA GLN A 179 9.98 25.88 -12.51
C GLN A 179 9.21 27.19 -12.36
N ASN A 180 8.57 27.67 -13.43
CA ASN A 180 7.66 28.83 -13.37
C ASN A 180 6.19 28.40 -13.22
N GLY A 181 5.96 27.19 -12.71
CA GLY A 181 4.64 26.56 -12.63
C GLY A 181 4.06 26.22 -14.00
N ILE A 182 2.74 26.20 -14.10
CA ILE A 182 2.01 25.80 -15.31
C ILE A 182 2.28 26.66 -16.56
N GLU A 183 2.75 27.89 -16.41
CA GLU A 183 2.96 28.82 -17.55
C GLU A 183 4.00 28.30 -18.55
N ASP A 184 5.00 27.56 -18.07
CA ASP A 184 5.99 26.87 -18.89
C ASP A 184 5.34 25.89 -19.90
N PHE A 185 4.25 25.24 -19.48
CA PHE A 185 3.51 24.27 -20.30
C PHE A 185 2.54 24.95 -21.26
N LYS A 186 1.82 25.99 -20.80
CA LYS A 186 0.87 26.74 -21.65
C LYS A 186 1.55 27.34 -22.89
N GLN A 187 2.81 27.72 -22.77
CA GLN A 187 3.60 28.31 -23.84
C GLN A 187 4.29 27.27 -24.74
N HIS A 188 4.24 25.98 -24.37
CA HIS A 188 4.95 24.94 -25.10
C HIS A 188 4.21 24.57 -26.41
N PRO A 189 4.90 24.48 -27.57
CA PRO A 189 4.26 24.23 -28.87
C PRO A 189 3.40 22.96 -28.94
N PHE A 190 3.74 21.93 -28.18
CA PHE A 190 2.94 20.70 -28.08
C PHE A 190 1.47 20.98 -27.71
N PHE A 191 1.23 21.92 -26.78
CA PHE A 191 -0.11 22.28 -26.30
C PHE A 191 -0.81 23.36 -27.13
N THR A 192 -0.26 23.72 -28.30
CA THR A 192 -0.94 24.67 -29.22
C THR A 192 -2.37 24.20 -29.52
N GLY A 193 -3.33 25.10 -29.32
CA GLY A 193 -4.75 24.86 -29.55
C GLY A 193 -5.53 24.39 -28.31
N ILE A 194 -4.88 24.15 -27.18
CA ILE A 194 -5.58 23.83 -25.92
C ILE A 194 -6.14 25.11 -25.29
N ASP A 195 -7.44 25.09 -25.00
CA ASP A 195 -8.11 26.08 -24.15
C ASP A 195 -8.00 25.63 -22.69
N TRP A 196 -6.96 26.09 -22.01
CA TRP A 196 -6.64 25.71 -20.63
C TRP A 196 -7.72 26.11 -19.62
N ASP A 197 -8.45 27.20 -19.86
CA ASP A 197 -9.43 27.72 -18.92
C ASP A 197 -10.75 26.94 -19.01
N ASN A 198 -11.07 26.39 -20.19
CA ASN A 198 -12.34 25.70 -20.44
C ASN A 198 -12.18 24.19 -20.73
N ILE A 199 -10.98 23.61 -20.67
CA ILE A 199 -10.72 22.20 -21.02
C ILE A 199 -11.64 21.21 -20.30
N ARG A 200 -11.98 21.48 -19.03
CA ARG A 200 -12.91 20.69 -18.20
C ARG A 200 -14.37 20.71 -18.67
N THR A 201 -14.72 21.60 -19.59
CA THR A 201 -16.07 21.72 -20.17
C THR A 201 -16.13 21.21 -21.61
N CYS A 202 -14.98 20.97 -22.23
CA CYS A 202 -14.88 20.36 -23.55
C CYS A 202 -15.24 18.88 -23.49
N GLU A 203 -15.71 18.31 -24.59
CA GLU A 203 -15.95 16.87 -24.68
C GLU A 203 -14.61 16.12 -24.64
N ALA A 204 -14.50 15.14 -23.73
CA ALA A 204 -13.31 14.33 -23.61
C ALA A 204 -13.12 13.41 -24.83
N PRO A 205 -11.87 13.07 -25.22
CA PRO A 205 -11.58 12.23 -26.38
C PRO A 205 -12.13 10.80 -26.28
N TYR A 206 -12.32 10.33 -25.05
CA TYR A 206 -12.82 9.01 -24.72
C TYR A 206 -13.76 9.10 -23.53
N ILE A 207 -14.92 8.47 -23.65
CA ILE A 207 -15.92 8.35 -22.59
C ILE A 207 -15.98 6.86 -22.20
N PRO A 208 -15.74 6.51 -20.93
CA PRO A 208 -15.72 5.10 -20.52
C PRO A 208 -17.11 4.46 -20.61
N GLU A 209 -17.14 3.20 -21.07
CA GLU A 209 -18.35 2.38 -20.99
C GLU A 209 -18.51 1.83 -19.57
N VAL A 210 -19.62 2.17 -18.92
CA VAL A 210 -19.94 1.75 -17.54
C VAL A 210 -21.35 1.16 -17.53
N SER A 211 -21.49 -0.07 -17.04
CA SER A 211 -22.77 -0.79 -17.03
C SER A 211 -23.65 -0.46 -15.81
N SER A 212 -23.04 -0.10 -14.69
CA SER A 212 -23.74 0.26 -13.45
C SER A 212 -22.81 1.07 -12.50
N PRO A 213 -23.36 1.75 -11.48
CA PRO A 213 -22.56 2.53 -10.53
C PRO A 213 -21.56 1.72 -9.67
N THR A 214 -21.67 0.39 -9.68
CA THR A 214 -20.78 -0.53 -8.94
C THR A 214 -19.95 -1.40 -9.89
N ASP A 215 -19.89 -1.04 -11.17
CA ASP A 215 -19.11 -1.75 -12.18
C ASP A 215 -17.61 -1.54 -11.94
N THR A 216 -16.88 -2.64 -11.74
CA THR A 216 -15.42 -2.65 -11.55
C THR A 216 -14.68 -3.24 -12.74
N SER A 217 -15.34 -3.50 -13.87
CA SER A 217 -14.73 -4.11 -15.07
C SER A 217 -13.56 -3.30 -15.64
N ASN A 218 -13.63 -1.98 -15.45
CA ASN A 218 -12.62 -1.02 -15.87
C ASN A 218 -11.40 -0.93 -14.91
N PHE A 219 -11.33 -1.74 -13.85
CA PHE A 219 -10.19 -1.84 -12.93
C PHE A 219 -9.54 -3.23 -13.02
N ASP A 220 -8.23 -3.32 -12.82
CA ASP A 220 -7.55 -4.62 -12.70
C ASP A 220 -7.58 -5.07 -11.24
N VAL A 221 -8.60 -5.87 -10.89
CA VAL A 221 -8.84 -6.29 -9.51
C VAL A 221 -8.26 -7.69 -9.30
N ASP A 222 -7.13 -7.77 -8.60
CA ASP A 222 -6.59 -9.04 -8.14
C ASP A 222 -7.45 -9.60 -6.97
N ASP A 223 -8.09 -10.75 -7.20
CA ASP A 223 -8.91 -11.46 -6.18
C ASP A 223 -8.12 -11.82 -4.89
N ASP A 224 -6.78 -11.83 -4.96
CA ASP A 224 -5.87 -12.21 -3.87
C ASP A 224 -5.62 -11.11 -2.81
N CYS A 225 -6.08 -9.87 -3.06
CA CYS A 225 -5.88 -8.71 -2.17
C CYS A 225 -6.81 -8.68 -0.94
N LEU A 226 -7.82 -9.54 -0.86
CA LEU A 226 -8.73 -9.65 0.30
C LEU A 226 -8.14 -10.41 1.50
N LYS A 227 -6.80 -10.57 1.55
CA LYS A 227 -6.13 -11.13 2.73
C LYS A 227 -6.24 -10.12 3.88
N ASN A 228 -7.13 -10.41 4.84
CA ASN A 228 -7.23 -9.73 6.13
C ASN A 228 -5.83 -9.37 6.65
N SER A 229 -5.49 -8.09 6.64
CA SER A 229 -4.23 -7.55 7.16
C SER A 229 -3.98 -8.12 8.56
N GLU A 230 -2.88 -8.85 8.72
CA GLU A 230 -2.51 -9.56 9.94
C GLU A 230 -1.92 -8.65 11.02
N THR A 231 -1.99 -7.33 10.83
CA THR A 231 -1.47 -6.35 11.78
C THR A 231 -2.31 -6.34 13.05
N MET A 232 -1.77 -6.94 14.11
CA MET A 232 -2.31 -6.85 15.47
C MET A 232 -2.03 -5.45 16.06
N PRO A 233 -2.93 -4.90 16.89
CA PRO A 233 -2.67 -3.66 17.61
C PRO A 233 -1.40 -3.77 18.48
N PRO A 234 -0.63 -2.68 18.66
CA PRO A 234 0.52 -2.69 19.55
C PRO A 234 0.10 -3.03 21.00
N PRO A 235 0.91 -3.80 21.75
CA PRO A 235 0.61 -4.12 23.13
C PRO A 235 0.67 -2.85 23.99
N SER A 236 -0.34 -2.67 24.85
CA SER A 236 -0.40 -1.53 25.78
C SER A 236 0.11 -1.97 27.16
N HIS A 237 1.19 -1.34 27.64
CA HIS A 237 1.78 -1.65 28.95
C HIS A 237 1.58 -0.54 29.99
N THR A 238 0.89 0.54 29.63
CA THR A 238 0.66 1.75 30.44
C THR A 238 -0.82 2.12 30.47
N ALA A 239 -1.25 2.85 31.51
CA ALA A 239 -2.64 3.33 31.62
C ALA A 239 -3.05 4.29 30.48
N PHE A 240 -2.07 4.96 29.86
CA PHE A 240 -2.25 5.75 28.65
C PHE A 240 -1.32 5.20 27.56
N SER A 241 -1.89 4.63 26.49
CA SER A 241 -1.14 4.08 25.36
C SER A 241 -0.86 5.11 24.27
N GLY A 242 -1.72 6.12 24.12
CA GLY A 242 -1.58 7.16 23.11
C GLY A 242 -1.68 6.68 21.65
N HIS A 243 -2.05 5.42 21.39
CA HIS A 243 -2.01 4.83 20.05
C HIS A 243 -2.91 5.53 19.02
N HIS A 244 -3.98 6.21 19.47
CA HIS A 244 -4.89 6.93 18.59
C HIS A 244 -4.53 8.40 18.38
N LEU A 245 -3.54 8.94 19.11
CA LEU A 245 -3.13 10.34 18.98
C LEU A 245 -2.70 10.72 17.55
N PRO A 246 -2.00 9.85 16.77
CA PRO A 246 -1.63 10.17 15.39
C PRO A 246 -2.81 10.36 14.44
N PHE A 247 -4.03 9.92 14.80
CA PHE A 247 -5.22 10.04 13.96
C PHE A 247 -6.16 11.17 14.39
N VAL A 248 -5.79 11.97 15.40
CA VAL A 248 -6.58 13.13 15.82
C VAL A 248 -6.62 14.15 14.67
N GLY A 249 -7.83 14.57 14.30
CA GLY A 249 -8.06 15.47 13.16
C GLY A 249 -8.24 14.75 11.81
N PHE A 250 -8.17 13.42 11.77
CA PHE A 250 -8.40 12.66 10.54
C PHE A 250 -9.88 12.66 10.10
N THR A 251 -10.82 12.72 11.06
CA THR A 251 -12.25 12.70 10.76
C THR A 251 -12.67 13.94 9.97
N TYR A 252 -13.14 13.72 8.75
CA TYR A 252 -13.71 14.75 7.89
C TYR A 252 -15.15 14.40 7.50
N THR A 253 -16.04 15.40 7.51
CA THR A 253 -17.42 15.23 7.04
C THR A 253 -17.73 16.31 6.01
N SER A 254 -17.92 15.90 4.76
CA SER A 254 -18.28 16.83 3.68
C SER A 254 -19.62 17.51 3.97
N LYS A 255 -19.78 18.76 3.50
CA LYS A 255 -20.99 19.58 3.69
C LYS A 255 -21.37 19.82 5.17
N CYS A 256 -20.41 19.69 6.09
CA CYS A 256 -20.59 20.01 7.50
C CYS A 256 -19.93 21.34 7.87
N THR A 257 -20.63 22.21 8.58
CA THR A 257 -20.13 23.51 9.06
C THR A 257 -19.05 23.39 10.13
N LEU A 258 -18.96 22.22 10.79
CA LEU A 258 -17.94 21.87 11.78
C LEU A 258 -16.69 21.23 11.16
N SER A 259 -16.70 20.92 9.86
CA SER A 259 -15.52 20.38 9.18
C SER A 259 -14.46 21.45 8.97
N ASP A 260 -13.24 21.03 8.63
CA ASP A 260 -12.13 21.93 8.31
C ASP A 260 -12.41 22.87 7.12
N ARG A 261 -13.36 22.53 6.25
CA ARG A 261 -13.83 23.40 5.16
C ARG A 261 -15.04 24.26 5.55
N GLY A 262 -15.65 23.98 6.70
CA GLY A 262 -16.78 24.73 7.25
C GLY A 262 -16.32 26.02 7.91
N CYS A 263 -17.26 26.94 8.10
CA CYS A 263 -17.01 28.16 8.87
C CYS A 263 -18.11 28.35 9.90
N LEU A 264 -17.73 28.35 11.18
CA LEU A 264 -18.63 28.61 12.31
C LEU A 264 -19.28 30.00 12.26
N ARG A 265 -18.77 30.96 11.47
CA ARG A 265 -19.43 32.26 11.30
C ARG A 265 -20.81 32.15 10.65
N GLN A 266 -21.09 31.11 9.87
CA GLN A 266 -22.44 30.85 9.35
C GLN A 266 -23.44 30.42 10.44
N LEU A 267 -22.94 29.95 11.60
CA LEU A 267 -23.74 29.66 12.80
C LEU A 267 -23.75 30.83 13.79
N ALA A 268 -22.92 31.86 13.58
CA ALA A 268 -22.72 32.99 14.50
C ALA A 268 -23.48 34.27 14.08
N ALA A 269 -24.41 34.18 13.13
CA ALA A 269 -25.51 35.14 13.07
C ALA A 269 -26.48 34.80 14.21
N GLU A 270 -26.42 35.60 15.28
CA GLU A 270 -27.23 35.59 16.52
C GLU A 270 -26.92 34.49 17.56
N PRO A 271 -25.91 34.68 18.43
CA PRO A 271 -25.73 33.90 19.64
C PRO A 271 -26.51 34.53 20.82
N GLY A 272 -27.72 34.04 21.08
CA GLY A 272 -28.45 34.33 22.32
C GLY A 272 -29.83 33.69 22.39
N LYS A 273 -30.00 32.72 23.30
CA LYS A 273 -31.26 32.09 23.74
C LYS A 273 -31.80 30.89 22.93
N ALA A 274 -30.96 29.89 22.69
CA ALA A 274 -31.44 28.56 22.25
C ALA A 274 -31.79 27.70 23.48
N GLY A 275 -33.10 27.46 23.70
CA GLY A 275 -33.54 26.42 24.63
C GLY A 275 -34.99 26.54 25.11
N GLN A 276 -35.51 27.76 25.26
CA GLN A 276 -36.86 27.99 25.80
C GLN A 276 -37.74 28.91 24.94
N ASP A 277 -37.13 29.81 24.15
CA ASP A 277 -37.88 30.78 23.33
C ASP A 277 -38.35 30.22 21.97
N GLN A 278 -37.89 29.04 21.56
CA GLN A 278 -38.16 28.51 20.22
C GLN A 278 -39.58 27.94 20.06
N LEU A 279 -40.15 27.39 21.14
CA LEU A 279 -41.55 26.98 21.20
C LEU A 279 -42.48 28.20 21.25
N ASP A 280 -42.10 29.25 21.99
CA ASP A 280 -42.90 30.48 22.09
C ASP A 280 -42.85 31.29 20.78
N MET A 281 -41.72 31.35 20.08
CA MET A 281 -41.62 32.03 18.77
C MET A 281 -42.45 31.35 17.67
N ASP A 282 -42.49 30.01 17.63
CA ASP A 282 -43.30 29.28 16.64
C ASP A 282 -44.80 29.38 16.95
N VAL A 283 -45.18 29.38 18.23
CA VAL A 283 -46.56 29.62 18.66
C VAL A 283 -46.97 31.06 18.37
N GLN A 284 -46.09 32.02 18.62
CA GLN A 284 -46.34 33.44 18.36
C GLN A 284 -46.44 33.74 16.86
N ARG A 285 -45.59 33.13 16.03
CA ARG A 285 -45.67 33.24 14.57
C ARG A 285 -46.93 32.57 14.00
N SER A 286 -47.34 31.43 14.56
CA SER A 286 -48.61 30.77 14.23
C SER A 286 -49.84 31.61 14.63
N LEU A 287 -49.78 32.30 15.78
CA LEU A 287 -50.81 33.22 16.23
C LEU A 287 -50.90 34.45 15.33
N GLU A 288 -49.76 35.05 14.98
CA GLU A 288 -49.68 36.19 14.05
C GLU A 288 -50.16 35.81 12.65
N ASP A 289 -49.82 34.61 12.16
CA ASP A 289 -50.27 34.11 10.86
C ASP A 289 -51.79 33.85 10.83
N SER A 290 -52.34 33.31 11.92
CA SER A 290 -53.79 33.10 12.11
C SER A 290 -54.56 34.42 12.20
N LEU A 291 -54.03 35.39 12.96
CA LEU A 291 -54.59 36.74 13.08
C LEU A 291 -54.56 37.48 11.73
N ALA A 292 -53.51 37.29 10.93
CA ALA A 292 -53.42 37.85 9.58
C ALA A 292 -54.46 37.24 8.63
N THR A 293 -54.68 35.92 8.68
CA THR A 293 -55.73 35.25 7.88
C THR A 293 -57.11 35.76 8.27
N GLU A 294 -57.39 35.86 9.58
CA GLU A 294 -58.66 36.39 10.07
C GLU A 294 -58.87 37.87 9.69
N ALA A 295 -57.79 38.67 9.65
CA ALA A 295 -57.83 40.05 9.19
C ALA A 295 -58.16 40.18 7.69
N TYR A 296 -57.61 39.30 6.86
CA TYR A 296 -57.94 39.23 5.42
C TYR A 296 -59.40 38.81 5.21
N GLU A 297 -59.89 37.78 5.91
CA GLU A 297 -61.29 37.35 5.83
C GLU A 297 -62.26 38.46 6.27
N ARG A 298 -61.94 39.20 7.34
CA ARG A 298 -62.72 40.37 7.76
C ARG A 298 -62.66 41.52 6.74
N ARG A 299 -61.57 41.65 5.97
CA ARG A 299 -61.46 42.66 4.90
C ARG A 299 -62.26 42.26 3.68
N ILE A 300 -62.23 40.98 3.28
CA ILE A 300 -63.06 40.42 2.20
C ILE A 300 -64.54 40.66 2.50
N ARG A 301 -65.03 40.29 3.70
CA ARG A 301 -66.44 40.53 4.10
C ARG A 301 -66.85 42.00 4.05
N ARG A 302 -65.95 42.93 4.38
CA ARG A 302 -66.22 44.37 4.27
C ARG A 302 -66.32 44.82 2.82
N LEU A 303 -65.43 44.32 1.95
CA LEU A 303 -65.48 44.62 0.52
C LEU A 303 -66.75 44.06 -0.13
N GLU A 304 -67.19 42.86 0.26
CA GLU A 304 -68.48 42.28 -0.18
C GLU A 304 -69.68 43.17 0.24
N GLN A 305 -69.69 43.65 1.50
CA GLN A 305 -70.71 44.56 1.99
C GLN A 305 -70.69 45.92 1.28
N GLU A 306 -69.50 46.51 1.06
CA GLU A 306 -69.36 47.75 0.29
C GLU A 306 -69.84 47.57 -1.15
N LYS A 307 -69.51 46.45 -1.78
CA LYS A 307 -69.92 46.09 -3.15
C LYS A 307 -71.43 45.92 -3.28
N THR A 308 -72.08 45.26 -2.31
CA THR A 308 -73.55 45.11 -2.31
C THR A 308 -74.25 46.46 -2.14
N GLU A 309 -73.74 47.31 -1.25
CA GLU A 309 -74.28 48.66 -1.03
C GLU A 309 -74.08 49.58 -2.24
N LEU A 310 -72.89 49.55 -2.87
CA LEU A 310 -72.62 50.26 -4.12
C LEU A 310 -73.51 49.75 -5.27
N SER A 311 -73.76 48.45 -5.34
CA SER A 311 -74.65 47.85 -6.33
C SER A 311 -76.11 48.30 -6.13
N ARG A 312 -76.56 48.40 -4.87
CA ARG A 312 -77.89 48.96 -4.52
C ARG A 312 -78.00 50.42 -4.95
N LYS A 313 -77.01 51.25 -4.62
CA LYS A 313 -76.96 52.67 -5.05
C LYS A 313 -76.93 52.81 -6.57
N LEU A 314 -76.15 51.98 -7.26
CA LEU A 314 -76.11 51.94 -8.71
C LEU A 314 -77.49 51.61 -9.30
N GLN A 315 -78.21 50.65 -8.72
CA GLN A 315 -79.57 50.29 -9.13
C GLN A 315 -80.55 51.45 -8.92
N GLU A 316 -80.50 52.11 -7.76
CA GLU A 316 -81.36 53.26 -7.43
C GLU A 316 -81.11 54.46 -8.36
N SER A 317 -79.84 54.82 -8.59
CA SER A 317 -79.48 55.89 -9.53
C SER A 317 -79.86 55.54 -10.96
N THR A 318 -79.72 54.28 -11.38
CA THR A 318 -80.14 53.81 -12.71
C THR A 318 -81.67 53.89 -12.89
N GLN A 319 -82.44 53.47 -11.89
CA GLN A 319 -83.91 53.60 -11.90
C GLN A 319 -84.35 55.06 -11.94
N THR A 320 -83.68 55.94 -11.20
CA THR A 320 -83.95 57.38 -11.21
C THR A 320 -83.69 58.00 -12.59
N VAL A 321 -82.56 57.64 -13.23
CA VAL A 321 -82.25 58.07 -14.59
C VAL A 321 -83.29 57.56 -15.61
N GLN A 322 -83.77 56.32 -15.47
CA GLN A 322 -84.82 55.76 -16.34
C GLN A 322 -86.17 56.47 -16.15
N ALA A 323 -86.55 56.77 -14.91
CA ALA A 323 -87.78 57.51 -14.59
C ALA A 323 -87.75 58.96 -15.12
N LEU A 324 -86.57 59.61 -15.10
CA LEU A 324 -86.37 60.95 -15.65
C LEU A 324 -86.32 60.98 -17.19
N GLN A 325 -85.98 59.86 -17.84
CA GLN A 325 -85.93 59.71 -19.30
C GLN A 325 -87.29 59.33 -19.93
N HIS A 326 -88.20 58.72 -19.18
CA HIS A 326 -89.55 58.34 -19.64
C HIS A 326 -90.65 59.03 -18.81
N PRO A 327 -90.94 60.32 -19.03
CA PRO A 327 -92.13 60.94 -18.47
C PRO A 327 -93.38 60.47 -19.22
N THR A 328 -94.47 60.24 -18.49
CA THR A 328 -95.82 59.90 -19.01
C THR A 328 -96.52 61.03 -19.78
N GLY A 329 -95.78 61.97 -20.37
CA GLY A 329 -96.30 63.08 -21.16
C GLY A 329 -95.35 63.54 -22.26
N GLU A 330 -95.85 63.59 -23.50
CA GLU A 330 -95.14 64.07 -24.69
C GLU A 330 -94.84 65.58 -24.59
N GLY A 331 -93.58 65.93 -24.33
CA GLY A 331 -93.06 67.31 -24.38
C GLY A 331 -91.53 67.33 -24.24
N PRO A 332 -90.83 68.36 -24.76
CA PRO A 332 -89.37 68.44 -24.69
C PRO A 332 -88.88 68.46 -23.23
N LEU A 333 -87.81 67.71 -22.93
CA LEU A 333 -87.18 67.73 -21.61
C LEU A 333 -86.66 69.15 -21.30
N SER A 334 -86.93 69.64 -20.09
CA SER A 334 -86.39 70.93 -19.62
C SER A 334 -84.86 70.85 -19.52
N ALA A 335 -84.13 71.88 -19.96
CA ALA A 335 -82.66 71.93 -19.93
C ALA A 335 -82.06 71.61 -18.54
N ASN A 336 -82.78 71.93 -17.46
CA ASN A 336 -82.36 71.56 -16.09
C ASN A 336 -82.38 70.03 -15.86
N LYS A 337 -83.38 69.33 -16.40
CA LYS A 337 -83.49 67.86 -16.30
C LYS A 337 -82.41 67.17 -17.13
N GLU A 338 -82.01 67.74 -18.26
CA GLU A 338 -80.91 67.19 -19.08
C GLU A 338 -79.55 67.27 -18.39
N VAL A 339 -79.28 68.36 -17.67
CA VAL A 339 -78.06 68.53 -16.85
C VAL A 339 -78.05 67.53 -15.69
N GLU A 340 -79.18 67.33 -15.02
CA GLU A 340 -79.34 66.37 -13.94
C GLU A 340 -79.14 64.92 -14.41
N ILE A 341 -79.73 64.53 -15.54
CA ILE A 341 -79.51 63.21 -16.16
C ILE A 341 -78.02 63.01 -16.52
N ARG A 342 -77.34 64.04 -17.02
CA ARG A 342 -75.90 63.96 -17.35
C ARG A 342 -75.05 63.78 -16.08
N SER A 343 -75.39 64.48 -15.01
CA SER A 343 -74.73 64.34 -13.70
C SER A 343 -74.91 62.93 -13.13
N LEU A 344 -76.14 62.40 -13.13
CA LEU A 344 -76.44 61.05 -12.64
C LEU A 344 -75.79 59.95 -13.49
N LYS A 345 -75.66 60.14 -14.82
CA LYS A 345 -74.91 59.23 -15.69
C LYS A 345 -73.42 59.17 -15.32
N ASN A 346 -72.80 60.32 -15.05
CA ASN A 346 -71.41 60.36 -14.58
C ASN A 346 -71.26 59.65 -13.22
N GLU A 347 -72.21 59.83 -12.30
CA GLU A 347 -72.22 59.15 -11.00
C GLU A 347 -72.37 57.63 -11.14
N ILE A 348 -73.26 57.17 -12.03
CA ILE A 348 -73.41 55.75 -12.40
C ILE A 348 -72.10 55.16 -12.91
N ASP A 349 -71.36 55.88 -13.76
CA ASP A 349 -70.09 55.39 -14.31
C ASP A 349 -68.99 55.34 -13.23
N ILE A 350 -68.97 56.30 -12.29
CA ILE A 350 -68.09 56.25 -11.12
C ILE A 350 -68.42 55.04 -10.22
N LEU A 351 -69.70 54.80 -9.94
CA LEU A 351 -70.15 53.66 -9.13
C LEU A 351 -69.80 52.32 -9.78
N LYS A 352 -69.98 52.19 -11.10
CA LYS A 352 -69.56 50.98 -11.85
C LYS A 352 -68.05 50.73 -11.73
N LYS A 353 -67.24 51.79 -11.82
CA LYS A 353 -65.80 51.70 -11.67
C LYS A 353 -65.41 51.26 -10.25
N GLN A 354 -66.02 51.86 -9.23
CA GLN A 354 -65.76 51.49 -7.82
C GLN A 354 -66.14 50.03 -7.51
N ILE A 355 -67.23 49.53 -8.08
CA ILE A 355 -67.63 48.11 -7.95
C ILE A 355 -66.61 47.18 -8.60
N ALA A 356 -66.09 47.54 -9.78
CA ALA A 356 -65.07 46.75 -10.47
C ALA A 356 -63.74 46.72 -9.71
N ASP A 357 -63.28 47.88 -9.22
CA ASP A 357 -62.05 48.01 -8.44
C ASP A 357 -62.13 47.23 -7.11
N SER A 358 -63.29 47.28 -6.42
CA SER A 358 -63.54 46.51 -5.19
C SER A 358 -63.54 44.99 -5.46
N GLY A 359 -64.16 44.55 -6.56
CA GLY A 359 -64.18 43.14 -6.95
C GLY A 359 -62.80 42.59 -7.36
N GLN A 360 -61.92 43.43 -7.92
CA GLN A 360 -60.55 43.03 -8.21
C GLN A 360 -59.74 42.85 -6.91
N LEU A 361 -59.92 43.73 -5.94
CA LEU A 361 -59.23 43.66 -4.65
C LEU A 361 -59.70 42.45 -3.82
N GLU A 362 -61.00 42.15 -3.84
CA GLU A 362 -61.62 40.95 -3.25
C GLU A 362 -60.93 39.68 -3.78
N LYS A 363 -60.87 39.53 -5.11
CA LYS A 363 -60.23 38.38 -5.77
C LYS A 363 -58.75 38.24 -5.41
N GLN A 364 -58.01 39.35 -5.38
CA GLN A 364 -56.58 39.34 -4.99
C GLN A 364 -56.38 38.85 -3.55
N LEU A 365 -57.26 39.24 -2.61
CA LEU A 365 -57.18 38.77 -1.22
C LEU A 365 -57.55 37.29 -1.06
N GLU A 366 -58.52 36.81 -1.84
CA GLU A 366 -58.88 35.38 -1.90
C GLU A 366 -57.72 34.52 -2.41
N ASP A 367 -57.08 34.93 -3.51
CA ASP A 367 -55.92 34.23 -4.09
C ASP A 367 -54.75 34.15 -3.08
N VAL A 368 -54.49 35.23 -2.33
CA VAL A 368 -53.46 35.25 -1.27
C VAL A 368 -53.81 34.32 -0.12
N THR A 369 -55.08 34.23 0.26
CA THR A 369 -55.54 33.35 1.35
C THR A 369 -55.44 31.89 0.95
N LEU A 370 -55.76 31.54 -0.31
CA LEU A 370 -55.57 30.20 -0.85
C LEU A 370 -54.08 29.80 -0.87
N ALA A 371 -53.21 30.66 -1.39
CA ALA A 371 -51.77 30.39 -1.44
C ALA A 371 -51.15 30.18 -0.04
N ARG A 372 -51.65 30.88 0.99
CA ARG A 372 -51.21 30.67 2.39
C ARG A 372 -51.65 29.31 2.95
N ARG A 373 -52.86 28.85 2.64
CA ARG A 373 -53.34 27.51 3.06
C ARG A 373 -52.50 26.40 2.44
N ASP A 374 -52.21 26.51 1.15
CA ASP A 374 -51.35 25.55 0.44
C ASP A 374 -49.93 25.49 1.04
N LEU A 375 -49.38 26.65 1.42
CA LEU A 375 -48.08 26.73 2.09
C LEU A 375 -48.10 26.08 3.48
N GLU A 376 -49.18 26.25 4.25
CA GLU A 376 -49.35 25.64 5.57
C GLU A 376 -49.44 24.12 5.48
N ASP A 377 -50.18 23.59 4.49
CA ASP A 377 -50.31 22.16 4.26
C ASP A 377 -48.98 21.55 3.75
N SER A 378 -48.26 22.26 2.89
CA SER A 378 -46.90 21.88 2.50
C SER A 378 -45.95 21.87 3.70
N SER A 379 -46.05 22.83 4.62
CA SER A 379 -45.24 22.89 5.85
C SER A 379 -45.52 21.71 6.78
N LYS A 380 -46.80 21.32 6.95
CA LYS A 380 -47.18 20.10 7.70
C LYS A 380 -46.61 18.82 7.06
N HIS A 381 -46.61 18.77 5.72
CA HIS A 381 -46.02 17.65 4.99
C HIS A 381 -44.51 17.56 5.20
N VAL A 382 -43.80 18.69 5.10
CA VAL A 382 -42.35 18.78 5.39
C VAL A 382 -42.04 18.31 6.81
N LYS A 383 -42.77 18.77 7.83
CA LYS A 383 -42.58 18.31 9.22
C LYS A 383 -42.78 16.80 9.39
N THR A 384 -43.68 16.20 8.62
CA THR A 384 -43.89 14.75 8.62
C THR A 384 -42.70 14.01 8.01
N LEU A 385 -42.20 14.50 6.86
CA LEU A 385 -41.02 13.95 6.20
C LEU A 385 -39.77 14.09 7.08
N GLU A 386 -39.60 15.21 7.78
CA GLU A 386 -38.49 15.40 8.73
C GLU A 386 -38.52 14.39 9.88
N LYS A 387 -39.71 14.07 10.42
CA LYS A 387 -39.86 13.02 11.44
C LYS A 387 -39.49 11.64 10.89
N GLN A 388 -39.92 11.33 9.66
CA GLN A 388 -39.56 10.08 8.99
C GLN A 388 -38.05 9.99 8.75
N MET A 389 -37.42 11.07 8.29
CA MET A 389 -35.96 11.14 8.10
C MET A 389 -35.20 10.91 9.41
N LYS A 390 -35.66 11.48 10.53
CA LYS A 390 -35.05 11.23 11.85
C LYS A 390 -35.17 9.76 12.26
N SER A 391 -36.33 9.14 12.05
CA SER A 391 -36.53 7.72 12.35
C SER A 391 -35.61 6.82 11.51
N LEU A 392 -35.52 7.07 10.21
CA LEU A 392 -34.65 6.32 9.30
C LEU A 392 -33.17 6.52 9.63
N THR A 393 -32.79 7.71 10.10
CA THR A 393 -31.42 7.98 10.54
C THR A 393 -31.06 7.15 11.78
N GLN A 394 -31.97 7.07 12.75
CA GLN A 394 -31.78 6.23 13.94
C GLN A 394 -31.67 4.75 13.57
N GLU A 395 -32.55 4.24 12.71
CA GLU A 395 -32.51 2.84 12.25
C GLU A 395 -31.22 2.52 11.49
N ARG A 396 -30.72 3.44 10.66
CA ARG A 396 -29.42 3.32 10.00
C ARG A 396 -28.29 3.20 11.02
N ASP A 397 -28.31 4.03 12.07
CA ASP A 397 -27.24 4.04 13.09
C ASP A 397 -27.26 2.75 13.92
N ASP A 398 -28.45 2.24 14.25
CA ASP A 398 -28.60 0.95 14.93
C ASP A 398 -28.11 -0.22 14.05
N LEU A 399 -28.48 -0.26 12.76
CA LEU A 399 -27.99 -1.25 11.81
C LEU A 399 -26.47 -1.16 11.59
N HIS A 400 -25.91 0.04 11.61
CA HIS A 400 -24.46 0.23 11.48
C HIS A 400 -23.71 -0.33 12.69
N LYS A 401 -24.29 -0.17 13.89
CA LYS A 401 -23.76 -0.79 15.12
C LYS A 401 -23.80 -2.31 15.04
N ASP A 402 -24.90 -2.89 14.58
CA ASP A 402 -25.02 -4.34 14.42
C ASP A 402 -24.03 -4.89 13.38
N LEU A 403 -23.80 -4.15 12.29
CA LEU A 403 -22.80 -4.49 11.27
C LEU A 403 -21.38 -4.51 11.86
N LEU A 404 -21.03 -3.53 12.70
CA LEU A 404 -19.73 -3.47 13.37
C LEU A 404 -19.55 -4.67 14.31
N ASP A 405 -20.54 -4.97 15.14
CA ASP A 405 -20.52 -6.11 16.06
C ASP A 405 -20.39 -7.46 15.30
N ALA A 406 -21.06 -7.60 14.16
CA ALA A 406 -20.94 -8.78 13.30
C ALA A 406 -19.56 -8.88 12.64
N SER A 407 -19.01 -7.75 12.18
CA SER A 407 -17.68 -7.69 11.57
C SER A 407 -16.58 -8.04 12.59
N GLU A 408 -16.70 -7.61 13.84
CA GLU A 408 -15.76 -7.98 14.91
C GLU A 408 -15.79 -9.50 15.19
N LYS A 409 -16.98 -10.10 15.23
CA LYS A 409 -17.13 -11.57 15.38
C LYS A 409 -16.54 -12.33 14.20
N LEU A 410 -16.71 -11.84 12.97
CA LEU A 410 -16.14 -12.48 11.80
C LEU A 410 -14.61 -12.38 11.81
N LYS A 411 -14.06 -11.26 12.28
CA LYS A 411 -12.62 -11.07 12.45
C LYS A 411 -12.04 -12.00 13.51
N SER A 412 -12.73 -12.22 14.64
CA SER A 412 -12.27 -13.18 15.65
C SER A 412 -12.28 -14.61 15.12
N GLN A 413 -13.35 -15.02 14.43
CA GLN A 413 -13.43 -16.35 13.81
C GLN A 413 -12.36 -16.56 12.72
N SER A 414 -12.08 -15.54 11.90
CA SER A 414 -11.02 -15.60 10.89
C SER A 414 -9.65 -15.77 11.53
N LYS A 415 -9.39 -15.12 12.67
CA LYS A 415 -8.14 -15.27 13.42
C LYS A 415 -7.99 -16.69 13.99
N GLU A 416 -9.02 -17.22 14.63
CA GLU A 416 -9.03 -18.59 15.15
C GLU A 416 -8.77 -19.61 14.04
N LEU A 417 -9.37 -19.41 12.86
CA LEU A 417 -9.17 -20.28 11.71
C LEU A 417 -7.74 -20.21 11.16
N LYS A 418 -7.14 -19.00 11.08
CA LYS A 418 -5.75 -18.82 10.66
C LYS A 418 -4.77 -19.48 11.63
N GLU A 419 -4.99 -19.33 12.93
CA GLU A 419 -4.17 -19.98 13.96
C GLU A 419 -4.26 -21.50 13.85
N ALA A 420 -5.47 -22.05 13.70
CA ALA A 420 -5.67 -23.48 13.49
C ALA A 420 -4.98 -23.97 12.19
N HIS A 421 -5.03 -23.19 11.11
CA HIS A 421 -4.37 -23.55 9.86
C HIS A 421 -2.84 -23.51 9.96
N SER A 422 -2.29 -22.50 10.64
CA SER A 422 -0.85 -22.39 10.91
C SER A 422 -0.34 -23.56 11.76
N GLN A 423 -1.07 -23.90 12.83
CA GLN A 423 -0.76 -25.06 13.66
C GLN A 423 -0.79 -26.37 12.85
N ARG A 424 -1.79 -26.54 11.97
CA ARG A 424 -1.85 -27.69 11.07
C ARG A 424 -0.65 -27.75 10.11
N LYS A 425 -0.22 -26.62 9.56
CA LYS A 425 0.93 -26.56 8.65
C LYS A 425 2.23 -26.92 9.37
N LEU A 426 2.43 -26.41 10.59
CA LEU A 426 3.59 -26.74 11.43
C LEU A 426 3.62 -28.23 11.74
N ALA A 427 2.48 -28.80 12.16
CA ALA A 427 2.36 -30.23 12.42
C ALA A 427 2.64 -31.08 11.18
N MET A 428 2.20 -30.65 9.99
CA MET A 428 2.51 -31.34 8.73
C MET A 428 3.99 -31.27 8.37
N GLN A 429 4.67 -30.14 8.63
CA GLN A 429 6.10 -30.00 8.41
C GLN A 429 6.91 -30.88 9.37
N GLU A 430 6.58 -30.86 10.66
CA GLU A 430 7.20 -31.74 11.66
C GLU A 430 7.00 -33.22 11.32
N PHE A 431 5.80 -33.58 10.85
CA PHE A 431 5.51 -34.94 10.38
C PHE A 431 6.36 -35.31 9.16
N SER A 432 6.54 -34.40 8.21
CA SER A 432 7.40 -34.61 7.03
C SER A 432 8.86 -34.80 7.41
N GLU A 433 9.40 -33.95 8.28
CA GLU A 433 10.78 -34.07 8.79
C GLU A 433 10.99 -35.36 9.57
N LEU A 434 10.02 -35.77 10.39
CA LEU A 434 10.07 -37.02 11.10
C LEU A 434 10.06 -38.21 10.14
N ASN A 435 9.26 -38.14 9.07
CA ASN A 435 9.17 -39.18 8.05
C ASN A 435 10.48 -39.28 7.24
N GLU A 436 11.10 -38.15 6.90
CA GLU A 436 12.40 -38.10 6.24
C GLU A 436 13.51 -38.70 7.11
N ARG A 437 13.58 -38.32 8.39
CA ARG A 437 14.50 -38.91 9.37
C ARG A 437 14.26 -40.41 9.54
N LEU A 438 13.02 -40.86 9.49
CA LEU A 438 12.67 -42.28 9.55
C LEU A 438 13.16 -43.03 8.29
N THR A 439 13.02 -42.43 7.10
CA THR A 439 13.57 -43.01 5.86
C THR A 439 15.09 -43.04 5.85
N ASP A 440 15.76 -42.03 6.38
CA ASP A 440 17.21 -41.99 6.54
C ASP A 440 17.70 -43.03 7.53
N LEU A 441 17.03 -43.18 8.67
CA LEU A 441 17.35 -44.23 9.64
C LEU A 441 17.12 -45.63 9.06
N ARG A 442 16.07 -45.83 8.27
CA ARG A 442 15.83 -47.10 7.54
C ARG A 442 16.96 -47.37 6.55
N SER A 443 17.36 -46.36 5.79
CA SER A 443 18.46 -46.45 4.80
C SER A 443 19.82 -46.68 5.47
N ALA A 444 20.11 -45.98 6.56
CA ALA A 444 21.32 -46.14 7.36
C ALA A 444 21.38 -47.54 7.99
N LYS A 445 20.26 -48.04 8.53
CA LYS A 445 20.13 -49.42 9.03
C LYS A 445 20.40 -50.44 7.92
N GLN A 446 19.88 -50.22 6.72
CA GLN A 446 20.13 -51.09 5.57
C GLN A 446 21.59 -51.04 5.10
N ARG A 447 22.22 -49.86 5.11
CA ARG A 447 23.65 -49.65 4.79
C ARG A 447 24.57 -50.30 5.82
N LEU A 448 24.25 -50.19 7.11
CA LEU A 448 24.99 -50.86 8.20
C LEU A 448 24.82 -52.38 8.13
N ALA A 449 23.64 -52.88 7.76
CA ALA A 449 23.42 -54.30 7.52
C ALA A 449 24.18 -54.81 6.27
N ARG A 450 24.46 -53.94 5.29
CA ARG A 450 25.19 -54.26 4.05
C ARG A 450 26.70 -54.00 4.12
N GLN A 451 27.22 -53.29 5.13
CA GLN A 451 28.68 -53.16 5.30
C GLN A 451 29.29 -54.54 5.56
N PRO A 452 30.19 -55.05 4.70
CA PRO A 452 30.91 -56.27 5.03
C PRO A 452 31.82 -55.95 6.22
N ARG A 453 32.19 -56.98 6.97
CA ARG A 453 33.15 -57.02 8.11
C ARG A 453 34.56 -56.46 7.76
N GLY A 454 34.67 -55.29 7.15
CA GLY A 454 35.82 -54.73 6.45
C GLY A 454 36.88 -54.18 7.39
N PRO A 455 36.55 -53.34 8.40
CA PRO A 455 37.53 -52.92 9.40
C PRO A 455 38.07 -54.13 10.18
N ARG A 456 37.21 -55.04 10.64
CA ARG A 456 37.63 -56.28 11.32
C ARG A 456 38.50 -57.21 10.44
N ARG A 457 38.22 -57.34 9.14
CA ARG A 457 39.04 -58.12 8.20
C ARG A 457 40.38 -57.43 7.88
N ARG A 458 40.41 -56.09 7.72
CA ARG A 458 41.63 -55.31 7.52
C ARG A 458 42.55 -55.35 8.74
N TRP A 459 41.99 -55.21 9.94
CA TRP A 459 42.72 -55.38 11.19
C TRP A 459 43.29 -56.79 11.34
N ARG A 460 42.51 -57.85 11.04
CA ARG A 460 43.03 -59.24 11.07
C ARG A 460 44.07 -59.54 9.99
N ARG A 461 43.99 -58.90 8.82
CA ARG A 461 45.00 -59.04 7.75
C ARG A 461 46.31 -58.34 8.13
N ARG A 462 46.24 -57.11 8.64
CA ARG A 462 47.40 -56.38 9.18
C ARG A 462 48.05 -57.11 10.36
N GLN A 463 47.26 -57.73 11.24
CA GLN A 463 47.81 -58.56 12.33
C GLN A 463 48.56 -59.80 11.81
N ARG A 464 48.05 -60.45 10.75
CA ARG A 464 48.73 -61.60 10.13
C ARG A 464 49.99 -61.20 9.36
N GLU A 465 49.98 -60.03 8.72
CA GLU A 465 51.15 -59.46 8.04
C GLU A 465 52.25 -59.08 9.05
N GLN A 466 51.91 -58.38 10.14
CA GLN A 466 52.88 -58.07 11.21
C GLN A 466 53.44 -59.32 11.89
N ALA A 467 52.62 -60.35 12.14
CA ALA A 467 53.12 -61.62 12.67
C ALA A 467 54.07 -62.32 11.70
N GLY A 468 53.80 -62.24 10.39
CA GLY A 468 54.66 -62.79 9.34
C GLY A 468 56.00 -62.04 9.21
N GLU A 469 55.99 -60.70 9.35
CA GLU A 469 57.22 -59.89 9.36
C GLU A 469 58.07 -60.15 10.61
N ALA A 470 57.46 -60.19 11.80
CA ALA A 470 58.17 -60.51 13.04
C ALA A 470 58.83 -61.91 12.99
N GLN A 471 58.18 -62.89 12.34
CA GLN A 471 58.75 -64.21 12.15
C GLN A 471 59.92 -64.23 11.15
N LYS A 472 59.87 -63.41 10.10
CA LYS A 472 60.99 -63.24 9.16
C LYS A 472 62.19 -62.57 9.82
N GLU A 473 61.95 -61.54 10.63
CA GLU A 473 62.99 -60.84 11.39
C GLU A 473 63.67 -61.76 12.40
N ARG A 474 62.89 -62.58 13.12
CA ARG A 474 63.43 -63.57 14.06
C ARG A 474 64.32 -64.61 13.36
N LYS A 475 63.89 -65.10 12.19
CA LYS A 475 64.72 -66.02 11.37
C LYS A 475 65.99 -65.35 10.84
N LEU A 476 65.92 -64.07 10.49
CA LEU A 476 67.12 -63.32 10.07
C LEU A 476 68.10 -63.16 11.23
N ARG A 477 67.62 -62.84 12.43
CA ARG A 477 68.44 -62.73 13.64
C ARG A 477 69.09 -64.07 14.02
N GLU A 478 68.34 -65.17 14.01
CA GLU A 478 68.88 -66.51 14.26
C GLU A 478 69.96 -66.91 13.24
N ARG A 479 69.74 -66.58 11.96
CA ARG A 479 70.73 -66.86 10.90
C ARG A 479 71.97 -65.98 11.02
N ASN A 480 71.81 -64.74 11.47
CA ASN A 480 72.92 -63.81 11.73
C ASN A 480 73.73 -64.25 12.97
N GLU A 481 73.06 -64.65 14.06
CA GLU A 481 73.73 -65.24 15.22
C GLU A 481 74.50 -66.52 14.88
N GLN A 482 73.94 -67.39 14.03
CA GLN A 482 74.68 -68.57 13.54
C GLN A 482 75.91 -68.19 12.71
N TYR A 483 75.80 -67.18 11.86
CA TYR A 483 76.93 -66.68 11.07
C TYR A 483 78.02 -66.07 11.96
N SER A 484 77.64 -65.29 12.97
CA SER A 484 78.57 -64.74 13.97
C SER A 484 79.26 -65.83 14.78
N ARG A 485 78.54 -66.87 15.23
CA ARG A 485 79.16 -68.00 15.94
C ARG A 485 80.13 -68.78 15.06
N GLN A 486 79.80 -68.99 13.79
CA GLN A 486 80.72 -69.64 12.83
C GLN A 486 81.99 -68.81 12.62
N LEU A 487 81.85 -67.50 12.49
CA LEU A 487 83.00 -66.59 12.38
C LEU A 487 83.83 -66.60 13.67
N GLU A 488 83.22 -66.65 14.85
CA GLU A 488 83.90 -66.75 16.14
C GLU A 488 84.64 -68.10 16.30
N GLU A 489 84.02 -69.22 15.92
CA GLU A 489 84.63 -70.56 15.91
C GLU A 489 85.80 -70.64 14.91
N GLU A 490 85.68 -70.04 13.72
CA GLU A 490 86.79 -69.93 12.76
C GLU A 490 87.93 -69.09 13.32
N LEU A 491 87.63 -67.98 14.00
CA LEU A 491 88.62 -67.11 14.66
C LEU A 491 89.32 -67.81 15.83
N GLU A 492 88.60 -68.62 16.62
CA GLU A 492 89.19 -69.48 17.65
C GLU A 492 90.01 -70.63 17.05
N SER A 493 89.57 -71.23 15.95
CA SER A 493 90.32 -72.29 15.25
C SER A 493 91.63 -71.76 14.65
N LEU A 494 91.64 -70.52 14.18
CA LEU A 494 92.85 -69.82 13.71
C LEU A 494 93.78 -69.46 14.87
N LYS A 495 93.25 -69.10 16.04
CA LYS A 495 94.04 -68.91 17.26
C LYS A 495 94.64 -70.23 17.77
N LEU A 496 93.91 -71.35 17.71
CA LEU A 496 94.42 -72.68 18.09
C LEU A 496 95.48 -73.19 17.10
N LYS A 497 95.34 -72.90 15.80
CA LYS A 497 96.35 -73.23 14.77
C LYS A 497 97.63 -72.40 14.84
N GLN A 498 97.66 -71.32 15.61
CA GLN A 498 98.89 -70.59 15.96
C GLN A 498 99.57 -71.11 17.24
N ALA A 499 98.98 -72.08 17.95
CA ALA A 499 99.55 -72.72 19.14
C ALA A 499 100.14 -74.10 18.80
N GLY A 500 101.15 -74.11 17.93
CA GLY A 500 102.00 -75.27 17.61
C GLY A 500 103.31 -74.77 17.00
N PRO A 501 104.49 -75.36 17.32
CA PRO A 501 105.76 -74.65 17.33
C PRO A 501 106.34 -74.43 15.92
N SER A 502 105.90 -73.35 15.27
CA SER A 502 106.69 -72.59 14.29
C SER A 502 106.04 -71.23 14.08
N ALA A 503 106.14 -70.36 15.08
CA ALA A 503 105.77 -68.95 14.96
C ALA A 503 106.89 -68.23 14.20
N THR A 504 106.83 -68.26 12.87
CA THR A 504 107.60 -67.35 12.02
C THR A 504 106.68 -66.22 11.55
N LEU A 505 106.93 -65.04 12.10
CA LEU A 505 106.58 -63.71 11.58
C LEU A 505 105.14 -63.55 11.04
N ALA A 506 104.16 -63.44 11.95
CA ALA A 506 103.03 -62.56 11.66
C ALA A 506 103.61 -61.14 11.53
N SER A 507 103.64 -60.60 10.31
CA SER A 507 104.13 -59.24 10.07
C SER A 507 103.33 -58.26 10.92
N ALA A 508 104.00 -57.25 11.49
CA ALA A 508 103.35 -56.20 12.27
C ALA A 508 102.17 -55.55 11.51
N ASP A 509 102.20 -55.56 10.16
CA ASP A 509 101.13 -55.11 9.28
C ASP A 509 99.83 -55.92 9.42
N GLN A 510 99.88 -57.26 9.56
CA GLN A 510 98.66 -58.07 9.71
C GLN A 510 97.96 -57.82 11.05
N THR A 511 98.72 -57.64 12.13
CA THR A 511 98.18 -57.33 13.45
C THR A 511 97.59 -55.91 13.47
N GLN A 512 98.18 -54.98 12.71
CA GLN A 512 97.69 -53.62 12.55
C GLN A 512 96.43 -53.54 11.66
N GLU A 513 96.36 -54.33 10.58
CA GLU A 513 95.18 -54.44 9.69
C GLU A 513 93.98 -55.05 10.44
N VAL A 514 94.19 -56.10 11.24
CA VAL A 514 93.14 -56.70 12.10
C VAL A 514 92.66 -55.70 13.17
N GLY A 515 93.57 -54.90 13.73
CA GLY A 515 93.22 -53.80 14.65
C GLY A 515 92.37 -52.73 13.97
N ARG A 516 92.71 -52.34 12.72
CA ARG A 516 91.93 -51.38 11.94
C ARG A 516 90.54 -51.91 11.61
N LEU A 517 90.44 -53.17 11.15
CA LEU A 517 89.17 -53.81 10.83
C LEU A 517 88.28 -54.01 12.06
N ARG A 518 88.85 -54.29 13.25
CA ARG A 518 88.10 -54.29 14.52
C ARG A 518 87.56 -52.91 14.85
N GLY A 519 88.38 -51.86 14.73
CA GLY A 519 87.93 -50.48 14.95
C GLY A 519 86.85 -50.02 13.97
N ASP A 520 86.93 -50.43 12.70
CA ASP A 520 85.92 -50.12 11.69
C ASP A 520 84.61 -50.92 11.92
N LEU A 521 84.72 -52.16 12.40
CA LEU A 521 83.56 -52.96 12.80
C LEU A 521 82.87 -52.36 14.03
N GLU A 522 83.62 -51.98 15.06
CA GLU A 522 83.08 -51.30 16.25
C GLU A 522 82.39 -49.99 15.89
N LYS A 523 82.98 -49.17 15.01
CA LYS A 523 82.34 -47.94 14.50
C LYS A 523 81.03 -48.23 13.76
N LYS A 524 81.01 -49.26 12.89
CA LYS A 524 79.77 -49.65 12.19
C LYS A 524 78.71 -50.18 13.15
N THR A 525 79.10 -50.96 14.16
CA THR A 525 78.18 -51.43 15.20
C THR A 525 77.57 -50.26 15.96
N LEU A 526 78.38 -49.28 16.38
CA LEU A 526 77.91 -48.07 17.06
C LEU A 526 76.95 -47.26 16.19
N LEU A 527 77.25 -47.08 14.89
CA LEU A 527 76.36 -46.39 13.96
C LEU A 527 75.02 -47.13 13.78
N TYR A 528 75.03 -48.47 13.73
CA TYR A 528 73.80 -49.24 13.64
C TYR A 528 72.99 -49.20 14.93
N GLU A 529 73.65 -49.21 16.10
CA GLU A 529 73.00 -49.05 17.39
C GLU A 529 72.38 -47.66 17.57
N GLU A 530 73.08 -46.59 17.15
CA GLU A 530 72.54 -45.23 17.15
C GLU A 530 71.34 -45.09 16.21
N GLU A 531 71.41 -45.65 15.00
CA GLU A 531 70.30 -45.61 14.04
C GLU A 531 69.10 -46.44 14.52
N LEU A 532 69.35 -47.59 15.17
CA LEU A 532 68.30 -48.40 15.80
C LEU A 532 67.63 -47.62 16.93
N ALA A 533 68.42 -47.03 17.84
CA ALA A 533 67.91 -46.21 18.95
C ALA A 533 67.13 -45.00 18.44
N ARG A 534 67.58 -44.36 17.35
CA ARG A 534 66.87 -43.24 16.71
C ARG A 534 65.52 -43.68 16.16
N ARG A 535 65.44 -44.83 15.49
CA ARG A 535 64.16 -45.38 14.99
C ARG A 535 63.22 -45.82 16.11
N GLU A 536 63.75 -46.44 17.16
CA GLU A 536 62.97 -46.79 18.35
C GLU A 536 62.41 -45.55 19.04
N ALA A 537 63.20 -44.48 19.16
CA ALA A 537 62.75 -43.20 19.69
C ALA A 537 61.63 -42.58 18.83
N GLN A 538 61.77 -42.64 17.50
CA GLN A 538 60.76 -42.14 16.55
C GLN A 538 59.45 -42.94 16.65
N HIS A 539 59.51 -44.26 16.65
CA HIS A 539 58.32 -45.10 16.82
C HIS A 539 57.67 -44.93 18.19
N SER A 540 58.47 -44.75 19.25
CA SER A 540 57.97 -44.46 20.59
C SER A 540 57.24 -43.12 20.65
N ALA A 541 57.74 -42.09 19.95
CA ALA A 541 57.08 -40.79 19.83
C ALA A 541 55.76 -40.89 19.05
N GLU A 542 55.74 -41.60 17.92
CA GLU A 542 54.53 -41.85 17.13
C GLU A 542 53.47 -42.60 17.93
N LEU A 543 53.86 -43.65 18.68
CA LEU A 543 52.95 -44.38 19.55
C LEU A 543 52.40 -43.51 20.69
N LYS A 544 53.18 -42.58 21.24
CA LYS A 544 52.71 -41.61 22.24
C LYS A 544 51.71 -40.62 21.62
N ALA A 545 51.95 -40.14 20.41
CA ALA A 545 51.04 -39.25 19.68
C ALA A 545 49.70 -39.96 19.39
N LEU A 546 49.73 -41.16 18.83
CA LEU A 546 48.52 -41.95 18.54
C LEU A 546 47.73 -42.30 19.80
N ARG A 547 48.40 -42.60 20.92
CA ARG A 547 47.72 -42.81 22.22
C ARG A 547 47.08 -41.53 22.75
N LYS A 548 47.63 -40.36 22.46
CA LYS A 548 47.01 -39.08 22.83
C LYS A 548 45.75 -38.84 21.99
N GLU A 549 45.85 -38.98 20.67
CA GLU A 549 44.70 -38.84 19.77
C GLU A 549 43.56 -39.80 20.10
N LEU A 550 43.89 -41.06 20.45
CA LEU A 550 42.88 -42.04 20.87
C LEU A 550 42.14 -41.59 22.15
N ARG A 551 42.86 -41.08 23.15
CA ARG A 551 42.24 -40.58 24.39
C ARG A 551 41.38 -39.35 24.16
N ASP A 552 41.83 -38.44 23.29
CA ASP A 552 41.07 -37.24 22.94
C ASP A 552 39.76 -37.62 22.22
N ALA A 553 39.82 -38.59 21.30
CA ALA A 553 38.65 -39.13 20.61
C ALA A 553 37.68 -39.87 21.56
N GLU A 554 38.20 -40.67 22.50
CA GLU A 554 37.38 -41.35 23.52
C GLU A 554 36.68 -40.35 24.44
N SER A 555 37.35 -39.26 24.81
CA SER A 555 36.78 -38.17 25.61
C SER A 555 35.64 -37.46 24.87
N GLN A 556 35.85 -37.12 23.59
CA GLN A 556 34.82 -36.53 22.73
C GLN A 556 33.60 -37.46 22.56
N HIS A 557 33.85 -38.75 22.35
CA HIS A 557 32.78 -39.73 22.23
C HIS A 557 31.94 -39.82 23.52
N LEU A 558 32.59 -39.79 24.69
CA LEU A 558 31.89 -39.80 25.98
C LEU A 558 31.06 -38.53 26.20
N ALA A 559 31.56 -37.36 25.76
CA ALA A 559 30.82 -36.10 25.84
C ALA A 559 29.55 -36.14 24.99
N LEU A 560 29.66 -36.58 23.73
CA LEU A 560 28.51 -36.74 22.83
C LEU A 560 27.50 -37.76 23.37
N GLN A 561 27.97 -38.85 23.98
CA GLN A 561 27.09 -39.86 24.56
C GLN A 561 26.28 -39.32 25.76
N LYS A 562 26.87 -38.44 26.57
CA LYS A 562 26.14 -37.73 27.64
C LYS A 562 25.09 -36.77 27.07
N GLU A 563 25.44 -36.03 26.02
CA GLU A 563 24.51 -35.09 25.37
C GLU A 563 23.30 -35.79 24.78
N ILE A 564 23.52 -36.92 24.09
CA ILE A 564 22.43 -37.78 23.57
C ILE A 564 21.53 -38.26 24.71
N LEU A 565 22.09 -38.65 25.86
CA LEU A 565 21.29 -39.10 27.00
C LEU A 565 20.44 -37.97 27.59
N MET A 566 20.98 -36.76 27.71
CA MET A 566 20.23 -35.58 28.17
C MET A 566 19.09 -35.21 27.21
N LEU A 567 19.34 -35.28 25.90
CA LEU A 567 18.32 -34.99 24.90
C LEU A 567 17.20 -36.05 24.91
N LYS A 568 17.53 -37.33 25.14
CA LYS A 568 16.53 -38.39 25.33
C LYS A 568 15.68 -38.16 26.57
N ASP A 569 16.30 -37.82 27.71
CA ASP A 569 15.56 -37.55 28.95
C ASP A 569 14.63 -36.34 28.81
N LYS A 570 15.09 -35.28 28.15
CA LYS A 570 14.24 -34.12 27.80
C LYS A 570 13.06 -34.52 26.93
N LEU A 571 13.29 -35.35 25.90
CA LEU A 571 12.24 -35.81 24.98
C LEU A 571 11.21 -36.70 25.69
N ASP A 572 11.67 -37.60 26.56
CA ASP A 572 10.78 -38.46 27.34
C ASP A 572 9.98 -37.65 28.38
N LYS A 573 10.58 -36.59 28.95
CA LYS A 573 9.87 -35.64 29.81
C LYS A 573 8.78 -34.88 29.04
N THR A 574 9.08 -34.36 27.86
CA THR A 574 8.09 -33.67 27.03
C THR A 574 6.95 -34.59 26.61
N ARG A 575 7.26 -35.86 26.30
CA ARG A 575 6.23 -36.87 25.98
C ARG A 575 5.32 -37.20 27.16
N ARG A 576 5.87 -37.29 28.38
CA ARG A 576 5.05 -37.50 29.59
C ARG A 576 4.17 -36.29 29.89
N GLU A 577 4.71 -35.08 29.75
CA GLU A 577 3.93 -33.83 29.91
C GLU A 577 2.82 -33.71 28.86
N SER A 578 3.06 -34.15 27.61
CA SER A 578 2.01 -34.17 26.58
C SER A 578 0.94 -35.24 26.84
N ASP A 579 1.32 -36.42 27.33
CA ASP A 579 0.37 -37.50 27.63
C ASP A 579 -0.49 -37.21 28.88
N ASP A 580 0.06 -36.53 29.90
CA ASP A 580 -0.69 -36.04 31.06
C ASP A 580 -1.64 -34.87 30.70
N SER A 581 -1.34 -34.11 29.65
CA SER A 581 -2.23 -33.04 29.15
C SER A 581 -3.40 -33.53 28.28
N MET A 582 -3.35 -34.79 27.82
CA MET A 582 -4.40 -35.43 27.01
C MET A 582 -5.33 -36.36 27.81
N ARG A 583 -5.06 -36.58 29.11
CA ARG A 583 -5.99 -37.23 30.04
C ARG A 583 -6.73 -36.18 30.86
#